data_AF-A0A0L0C7X0-F1
#
_entry.id   AF-A0A0L0C7X0-F1
#
_cell.length_a   1.000
_cell.length_b   1.000
_cell.length_c   1.000
_cell.angle_alpha   90.00
_cell.angle_beta   90.00
_cell.angle_gamma   90.00
#
_symmetry.space_group_name_H-M   'P 1'
#
loop_
_entity.id
_entity.type
_entity.pdbx_description
1 polymer ?
#
loop_
_entity_poly.entity_id
_entity_poly.type
_entity_poly.pdbx_seq_one_letter_code
_entity_poly.pdbx_strand_id
1 'polypeptide(L)'
;MEHIFHVIHSKIEEFILPSSAEKVDIIVSEWMGFYLLHEGMLDSVLYARDNFLKPDGLMFPSEATIYVAPCAVPCLFDDWEEVDGVRLTAFGTMLRQQKSTKPEIALISPKDLLHSGVAMHWMNLMDITLEDLNSIVFQEVVPVKKLGKHQGFCIWFDCRFPAESYEDSIVLSTSPNSPATHWKQCVVVLPETACEDLEENAPVSFKISMKRNGENSRKYDLEVELLDPNEVEHPVPCECHLTKCILIKAHLQTMDTS
;
A
#
# COMPACT_ATOMS: atom_id res chain seq x y z
N MET A 1 -35.96 -5.74 26.49
CA MET A 1 -34.71 -5.70 25.72
C MET A 1 -33.67 -5.18 26.67
N GLU A 2 -32.83 -6.05 27.20
CA GLU A 2 -31.59 -5.60 27.84
C GLU A 2 -30.80 -4.78 26.82
N HIS A 3 -30.15 -3.71 27.27
CA HIS A 3 -29.39 -2.84 26.40
C HIS A 3 -28.22 -3.61 25.81
N ILE A 4 -28.33 -4.02 24.53
CA ILE A 4 -27.29 -4.79 23.83
C ILE A 4 -26.05 -3.94 23.55
N PHE A 5 -26.18 -2.60 23.60
CA PHE A 5 -25.10 -1.66 23.31
C PHE A 5 -24.81 -0.74 24.49
N HIS A 6 -23.54 -0.65 24.85
CA HIS A 6 -23.01 0.26 25.85
C HIS A 6 -22.02 1.21 25.19
N VAL A 7 -22.27 2.51 25.30
CA VAL A 7 -21.35 3.54 24.77
C VAL A 7 -20.49 4.04 25.92
N ILE A 8 -19.17 3.97 25.72
CA ILE A 8 -18.18 4.47 26.67
C ILE A 8 -17.43 5.60 25.98
N HIS A 9 -17.51 6.80 26.55
CA HIS A 9 -16.82 7.97 26.02
C HIS A 9 -15.46 8.12 26.71
N SER A 10 -14.45 7.42 26.19
CA SER A 10 -13.06 7.53 26.61
C SER A 10 -12.13 7.17 25.45
N LYS A 11 -10.85 7.52 25.59
CA LYS A 11 -9.82 6.81 24.81
C LYS A 11 -9.74 5.37 25.31
N ILE A 12 -9.35 4.46 24.42
CA ILE A 12 -9.24 3.04 24.79
C ILE A 12 -8.06 2.80 25.75
N GLU A 13 -7.02 3.62 25.66
CA GLU A 13 -5.85 3.62 26.54
C GLU A 13 -6.18 4.08 27.97
N GLU A 14 -7.24 4.88 28.12
CA GLU A 14 -7.72 5.40 29.41
C GLU A 14 -8.86 4.53 29.98
N PHE A 15 -9.35 3.55 29.22
CA PHE A 15 -10.43 2.66 29.63
C PHE A 15 -9.93 1.63 30.65
N ILE A 16 -10.70 1.47 31.73
CA ILE A 16 -10.47 0.45 32.75
C ILE A 16 -11.59 -0.57 32.64
N LEU A 17 -11.23 -1.80 32.29
CA LEU A 17 -12.17 -2.91 32.28
C LEU A 17 -12.71 -3.11 33.71
N PRO A 18 -14.04 -3.06 33.93
CA PRO A 18 -14.61 -3.29 35.25
C PRO A 18 -14.17 -4.65 35.81
N SER A 19 -13.89 -4.75 37.10
CA SER A 19 -13.41 -5.99 37.72
C SER A 19 -14.38 -7.18 37.61
N SER A 20 -15.65 -6.91 37.32
CA SER A 20 -16.69 -7.90 37.07
C SER A 20 -16.86 -8.25 35.59
N ALA A 21 -16.19 -7.55 34.67
CA ALA A 21 -16.30 -7.76 33.24
C ALA A 21 -15.19 -8.69 32.75
N GLU A 22 -15.54 -9.58 31.83
CA GLU A 22 -14.56 -10.39 31.11
C GLU A 22 -13.92 -9.60 29.97
N LYS A 23 -12.75 -10.07 29.53
CA LYS A 23 -12.17 -9.66 28.24
C LYS A 23 -13.16 -9.94 27.10
N VAL A 24 -13.04 -9.22 25.99
CA VAL A 24 -13.92 -9.39 24.82
C VAL A 24 -13.46 -10.54 23.95
N ASP A 25 -14.41 -11.23 23.30
CA ASP A 25 -14.14 -12.28 22.32
C ASP A 25 -13.74 -11.71 20.95
N ILE A 26 -14.21 -10.49 20.63
CA ILE A 26 -14.02 -9.87 19.30
C ILE A 26 -13.72 -8.39 19.47
N ILE A 27 -12.72 -7.90 18.74
CA ILE A 27 -12.50 -6.46 18.50
C ILE A 27 -12.79 -6.18 17.03
N VAL A 28 -13.70 -5.24 16.79
CA VAL A 28 -14.00 -4.68 15.47
C VAL A 28 -13.58 -3.21 15.47
N SER A 29 -12.76 -2.82 14.51
CA SER A 29 -12.43 -1.40 14.31
C SER A 29 -12.20 -1.11 12.84
N GLU A 30 -12.74 0.02 12.39
CA GLU A 30 -12.26 0.71 11.20
C GLU A 30 -11.21 1.70 11.70
N TRP A 31 -9.94 1.46 11.38
CA TRP A 31 -8.78 2.22 11.89
C TRP A 31 -7.87 2.72 10.76
N MET A 32 -8.19 2.37 9.51
CA MET A 32 -7.28 2.49 8.40
C MET A 32 -7.20 3.94 7.93
N GLY A 33 -5.99 4.48 7.84
CA GLY A 33 -5.76 5.80 7.25
C GLY A 33 -5.42 5.72 5.75
N PHE A 34 -5.02 6.87 5.18
CA PHE A 34 -4.36 6.86 3.87
C PHE A 34 -3.15 5.93 3.88
N TYR A 35 -2.92 5.23 2.76
CA TYR A 35 -1.89 4.19 2.62
C TYR A 35 -1.85 3.20 3.80
N LEU A 36 -3.01 2.95 4.44
CA LEU A 36 -3.25 2.12 5.62
C LEU A 36 -2.84 2.73 6.97
N LEU A 37 -1.62 3.28 7.07
CA LEU A 37 -1.00 3.60 8.36
C LEU A 37 -1.08 5.09 8.75
N HIS A 38 -1.55 5.97 7.87
CA HIS A 38 -1.71 7.38 8.22
C HIS A 38 -2.68 7.56 9.42
N GLU A 39 -2.52 8.65 10.18
CA GLU A 39 -3.31 9.00 11.37
C GLU A 39 -3.07 8.11 12.61
N GLY A 40 -2.41 6.96 12.47
CA GLY A 40 -1.84 6.18 13.57
C GLY A 40 -2.86 5.52 14.51
N MET A 41 -4.10 5.29 14.05
CA MET A 41 -5.15 4.69 14.89
C MET A 41 -4.92 3.19 15.19
N LEU A 42 -4.10 2.50 14.37
CA LEU A 42 -3.73 1.12 14.62
C LEU A 42 -3.10 0.93 16.01
N ASP A 43 -2.35 1.92 16.51
CA ASP A 43 -1.73 1.85 17.84
C ASP A 43 -2.78 1.61 18.95
N SER A 44 -3.91 2.32 18.88
CA SER A 44 -5.02 2.18 19.83
C SER A 44 -5.72 0.82 19.69
N VAL A 45 -5.81 0.30 18.47
CA VAL A 45 -6.40 -1.03 18.20
C VAL A 45 -5.52 -2.14 18.76
N LEU A 46 -4.19 -2.03 18.60
CA LEU A 46 -3.24 -2.99 19.18
C LEU A 46 -3.22 -2.89 20.71
N TYR A 47 -3.32 -1.69 21.28
CA TYR A 47 -3.51 -1.53 22.73
C TYR A 47 -4.77 -2.26 23.21
N ALA A 48 -5.87 -2.13 22.48
CA ALA A 48 -7.12 -2.79 22.81
C ALA A 48 -7.01 -4.31 22.74
N ARG A 49 -6.34 -4.84 21.70
CA ARG A 49 -6.03 -6.27 21.54
C ARG A 49 -5.28 -6.79 22.76
N ASP A 50 -4.16 -6.16 23.10
CA ASP A 50 -3.26 -6.67 24.14
C ASP A 50 -3.90 -6.65 25.53
N ASN A 51 -4.71 -5.62 25.81
CA ASN A 51 -5.30 -5.44 27.14
C ASN A 51 -6.67 -6.09 27.31
N PHE A 52 -7.50 -6.11 26.27
CA PHE A 52 -8.92 -6.42 26.38
C PHE A 52 -9.39 -7.63 25.57
N LEU A 53 -8.60 -8.15 24.63
CA LEU A 53 -8.98 -9.36 23.88
C LEU A 53 -8.62 -10.64 24.64
N LYS A 54 -9.50 -11.64 24.58
CA LYS A 54 -9.20 -13.00 25.06
C LYS A 54 -8.10 -13.66 24.22
N PRO A 55 -7.34 -14.65 24.75
CA PRO A 55 -6.29 -15.34 23.99
C PRO A 55 -6.76 -16.02 22.70
N ASP A 56 -8.01 -16.47 22.65
CA ASP A 56 -8.69 -17.09 21.51
C ASP A 56 -9.64 -16.13 20.77
N GLY A 57 -9.54 -14.83 21.06
CA GLY A 57 -10.37 -13.80 20.45
C GLY A 57 -9.99 -13.49 19.00
N LEU A 58 -10.87 -12.74 18.32
CA LEU A 58 -10.73 -12.39 16.91
C LEU A 58 -10.62 -10.88 16.69
N MET A 59 -9.84 -10.51 15.69
CA MET A 59 -9.70 -9.13 15.20
C MET A 59 -10.44 -8.96 13.86
N PHE A 60 -11.16 -7.86 13.70
CA PHE A 60 -11.87 -7.49 12.48
C PHE A 60 -11.44 -6.07 12.05
N PRO A 61 -10.69 -5.92 10.94
CA PRO A 61 -10.11 -6.99 10.12
C PRO A 61 -9.04 -7.80 10.87
N SER A 62 -8.71 -9.00 10.37
CA SER A 62 -7.67 -9.88 10.93
C SER A 62 -6.31 -9.70 10.27
N GLU A 63 -6.32 -9.35 8.99
CA GLU A 63 -5.09 -9.09 8.24
C GLU A 63 -5.24 -7.81 7.42
N ALA A 64 -4.12 -7.17 7.17
CA ALA A 64 -4.05 -6.09 6.21
C ALA A 64 -2.79 -6.18 5.37
N THR A 65 -2.87 -5.77 4.10
CA THR A 65 -1.76 -5.81 3.16
C THR A 65 -1.64 -4.47 2.46
N ILE A 66 -0.46 -3.88 2.47
CA ILE A 66 -0.11 -2.72 1.65
C ILE A 66 0.46 -3.23 0.33
N TYR A 67 -0.06 -2.72 -0.77
CA TYR A 67 0.41 -3.02 -2.12
C TYR A 67 1.01 -1.79 -2.77
N VAL A 68 1.91 -2.02 -3.72
CA VAL A 68 2.45 -0.97 -4.57
C VAL A 68 2.59 -1.41 -6.02
N ALA A 69 2.39 -0.47 -6.95
CA ALA A 69 2.70 -0.62 -8.37
C ALA A 69 3.22 0.68 -8.97
N PRO A 70 4.13 0.62 -9.97
CA PRO A 70 4.39 1.75 -10.83
C PRO A 70 3.10 2.16 -11.57
N CYS A 71 2.90 3.47 -11.74
CA CYS A 71 1.72 4.03 -12.39
C CYS A 71 2.04 5.27 -13.23
N ALA A 72 1.14 5.54 -14.18
CA ALA A 72 0.95 6.84 -14.79
C ALA A 72 -0.04 7.68 -13.95
N VAL A 73 0.02 9.00 -14.10
CA VAL A 73 -0.89 9.99 -13.51
C VAL A 73 -1.15 11.13 -14.51
N PRO A 74 -1.66 10.83 -15.72
CA PRO A 74 -1.82 11.81 -16.79
C PRO A 74 -2.77 12.95 -16.38
N CYS A 75 -3.83 12.63 -15.62
CA CYS A 75 -4.81 13.61 -15.17
C CYS A 75 -4.26 14.71 -14.25
N LEU A 76 -3.08 14.50 -13.66
CA LEU A 76 -2.40 15.51 -12.86
C LEU A 76 -1.43 16.34 -13.70
N PHE A 77 -0.90 15.81 -14.80
CA PHE A 77 0.25 16.41 -15.49
C PHE A 77 0.08 16.50 -17.01
N ASP A 78 -0.12 15.37 -17.68
CA ASP A 78 -0.13 15.32 -19.15
C ASP A 78 -1.43 15.94 -19.73
N ASP A 79 -2.55 15.88 -19.00
CA ASP A 79 -3.80 16.53 -19.41
C ASP A 79 -3.69 18.07 -19.51
N TRP A 80 -2.63 18.67 -18.95
CA TRP A 80 -2.33 20.10 -19.06
C TRP A 80 -1.58 20.46 -20.35
N GLU A 81 -1.15 19.50 -21.15
CA GLU A 81 -0.48 19.77 -22.43
C GLU A 81 -1.36 20.58 -23.37
N GLU A 82 -2.66 20.27 -23.43
CA GLU A 82 -3.66 21.02 -24.17
C GLU A 82 -5.03 20.93 -23.47
N VAL A 83 -5.57 22.09 -23.10
CA VAL A 83 -6.92 22.23 -22.53
C VAL A 83 -7.68 23.18 -23.43
N ASP A 84 -8.68 22.67 -24.16
CA ASP A 84 -9.52 23.43 -25.08
C ASP A 84 -8.72 24.30 -26.08
N GLY A 85 -7.63 23.76 -26.63
CA GLY A 85 -6.75 24.44 -27.58
C GLY A 85 -5.74 25.41 -26.93
N VAL A 86 -5.68 25.47 -25.60
CA VAL A 86 -4.69 26.25 -24.84
C VAL A 86 -3.66 25.32 -24.22
N ARG A 87 -2.38 25.57 -24.50
CA ARG A 87 -1.29 24.81 -23.88
C ARG A 87 -0.98 25.32 -22.48
N LEU A 88 -1.17 24.48 -21.47
CA LEU A 88 -0.95 24.80 -20.05
C LEU A 88 0.22 23.98 -19.46
N THR A 89 1.18 23.56 -20.30
CA THR A 89 2.35 22.76 -19.91
C THR A 89 3.16 23.36 -18.75
N ALA A 90 3.26 24.70 -18.70
CA ALA A 90 3.92 25.40 -17.60
C ALA A 90 3.22 25.15 -16.25
N PHE A 91 1.89 25.09 -16.24
CA PHE A 91 1.12 24.74 -15.06
C PHE A 91 1.37 23.29 -14.65
N GLY A 92 1.29 22.34 -15.58
CA GLY A 92 1.58 20.93 -15.31
C GLY A 92 2.99 20.72 -14.72
N THR A 93 3.99 21.44 -15.25
CA THR A 93 5.37 21.41 -14.75
C THR A 93 5.48 21.93 -13.32
N MET A 94 4.88 23.10 -13.03
CA MET A 94 4.87 23.67 -11.69
C MET A 94 4.09 22.80 -10.70
N LEU A 95 2.98 22.22 -11.15
CA LEU A 95 2.19 21.30 -10.35
C LEU A 95 3.02 20.07 -9.99
N ARG A 96 3.77 19.47 -10.94
CA ARG A 96 4.65 18.34 -10.63
C ARG A 96 5.70 18.70 -9.59
N GLN A 97 6.38 19.83 -9.73
CA GLN A 97 7.38 20.29 -8.76
C GLN A 97 6.81 20.42 -7.34
N GLN A 98 5.57 20.87 -7.21
CA GLN A 98 4.89 20.93 -5.92
C GLN A 98 4.48 19.53 -5.42
N LYS A 99 3.95 18.69 -6.31
CA LYS A 99 3.36 17.39 -5.99
C LYS A 99 4.40 16.29 -5.75
N SER A 100 5.62 16.41 -6.29
CA SER A 100 6.71 15.44 -6.06
C SER A 100 7.37 15.59 -4.68
N THR A 101 6.96 16.56 -3.86
CA THR A 101 7.53 16.81 -2.51
C THR A 101 6.73 16.16 -1.39
N LYS A 102 5.57 15.56 -1.69
CA LYS A 102 4.70 14.91 -0.73
C LYS A 102 3.81 13.86 -1.41
N PRO A 103 3.33 12.83 -0.68
CA PRO A 103 2.36 11.90 -1.24
C PRO A 103 1.04 12.61 -1.59
N GLU A 104 0.37 12.10 -2.62
CA GLU A 104 -0.86 12.66 -3.15
C GLU A 104 -1.99 11.63 -3.11
N ILE A 105 -3.14 12.04 -2.57
CA ILE A 105 -4.30 11.16 -2.47
C ILE A 105 -5.20 11.36 -3.68
N ALA A 106 -5.19 10.39 -4.59
CA ALA A 106 -5.84 10.48 -5.89
C ALA A 106 -6.53 9.16 -6.27
N LEU A 107 -7.56 9.26 -7.11
CA LEU A 107 -8.13 8.08 -7.76
C LEU A 107 -7.26 7.76 -8.97
N ILE A 108 -6.68 6.56 -8.97
CA ILE A 108 -5.93 6.03 -10.10
C ILE A 108 -6.87 5.16 -10.92
N SER A 109 -6.89 5.36 -12.25
CA SER A 109 -7.62 4.46 -13.12
C SER A 109 -6.88 3.13 -13.25
N PRO A 110 -7.57 1.97 -13.31
CA PRO A 110 -6.96 0.69 -13.69
C PRO A 110 -6.05 0.76 -14.92
N LYS A 111 -6.44 1.58 -15.91
CA LYS A 111 -5.66 1.75 -17.14
C LYS A 111 -4.35 2.50 -16.94
N ASP A 112 -4.17 3.22 -15.82
CA ASP A 112 -2.97 3.98 -15.53
C ASP A 112 -1.99 3.19 -14.64
N LEU A 113 -2.39 2.02 -14.10
CA LEU A 113 -1.47 1.10 -13.42
C LEU A 113 -0.55 0.38 -14.43
N LEU A 114 0.76 0.46 -14.24
CA LEU A 114 1.75 -0.21 -15.11
C LEU A 114 2.05 -1.65 -14.65
N HIS A 115 1.61 -2.04 -13.45
CA HIS A 115 1.73 -3.40 -12.90
C HIS A 115 0.46 -3.77 -12.11
N SER A 116 0.23 -5.06 -11.87
CA SER A 116 -0.90 -5.55 -11.07
C SER A 116 -0.81 -5.22 -9.57
N GLY A 117 0.37 -4.79 -9.11
CA GLY A 117 0.70 -4.63 -7.70
C GLY A 117 1.53 -5.79 -7.15
N VAL A 118 2.41 -5.45 -6.21
CA VAL A 118 3.13 -6.41 -5.36
C VAL A 118 2.85 -6.10 -3.89
N ALA A 119 2.78 -7.13 -3.06
CA ALA A 119 2.57 -6.98 -1.62
C ALA A 119 3.85 -6.40 -1.00
N MET A 120 3.77 -5.14 -0.59
CA MET A 120 4.86 -4.40 0.02
C MET A 120 5.02 -4.76 1.50
N HIS A 121 3.89 -4.91 2.21
CA HIS A 121 3.87 -5.26 3.61
C HIS A 121 2.55 -5.95 3.96
N TRP A 122 2.62 -7.20 4.41
CA TRP A 122 1.49 -7.94 4.97
C TRP A 122 1.62 -7.99 6.48
N MET A 123 0.51 -7.81 7.20
CA MET A 123 0.47 -7.89 8.65
C MET A 123 -0.76 -8.66 9.14
N ASN A 124 -0.50 -9.58 10.06
CA ASN A 124 -1.52 -10.23 10.90
C ASN A 124 -1.77 -9.35 12.13
N LEU A 125 -3.01 -8.88 12.30
CA LEU A 125 -3.38 -8.02 13.44
C LEU A 125 -3.33 -8.74 14.78
N MET A 126 -3.28 -10.08 14.81
CA MET A 126 -3.06 -10.83 16.05
C MET A 126 -1.61 -10.75 16.54
N ASP A 127 -0.64 -10.63 15.64
CA ASP A 127 0.78 -10.81 15.95
C ASP A 127 1.60 -9.51 15.84
N ILE A 128 1.18 -8.59 14.97
CA ILE A 128 1.93 -7.36 14.67
C ILE A 128 2.12 -6.51 15.94
N THR A 129 3.31 -5.94 16.11
CA THR A 129 3.65 -5.07 17.25
C THR A 129 3.81 -3.62 16.81
N LEU A 130 3.81 -2.69 17.77
CA LEU A 130 4.10 -1.28 17.47
C LEU A 130 5.52 -1.08 16.92
N GLU A 131 6.47 -1.94 17.29
CA GLU A 131 7.85 -1.86 16.82
C GLU A 131 7.96 -2.20 15.33
N ASP A 132 7.20 -3.21 14.88
CA ASP A 132 7.13 -3.61 13.47
C ASP A 132 6.61 -2.47 12.58
N LEU A 133 5.79 -1.58 13.15
CA LEU A 133 5.23 -0.41 12.47
C LEU A 133 6.17 0.80 12.44
N ASN A 134 7.34 0.77 13.10
CA ASN A 134 8.23 1.94 13.12
C ASN A 134 8.96 2.17 11.79
N SER A 135 9.28 1.09 11.07
CA SER A 135 10.02 1.16 9.82
C SER A 135 9.72 -0.02 8.92
N ILE A 136 9.01 0.25 7.82
CA ILE A 136 8.75 -0.72 6.76
C ILE A 136 9.66 -0.37 5.59
N VAL A 137 10.46 -1.33 5.13
CA VAL A 137 11.33 -1.18 3.96
C VAL A 137 11.05 -2.32 3.00
N PHE A 138 10.78 -1.97 1.75
CA PHE A 138 10.49 -2.93 0.69
C PHE A 138 11.29 -2.56 -0.54
N GLN A 139 12.02 -3.52 -1.10
CA GLN A 139 12.77 -3.37 -2.34
C GLN A 139 12.35 -4.47 -3.28
N GLU A 140 12.05 -4.11 -4.52
CA GLU A 140 11.59 -5.08 -5.51
C GLU A 140 11.94 -4.66 -6.94
N VAL A 141 11.93 -5.65 -7.84
CA VAL A 141 11.93 -5.41 -9.28
C VAL A 141 10.64 -5.96 -9.88
N VAL A 142 9.85 -5.06 -10.48
CA VAL A 142 8.60 -5.44 -11.16
C VAL A 142 8.71 -5.21 -12.66
N PRO A 143 8.40 -6.20 -13.50
CA PRO A 143 8.28 -5.98 -14.94
C PRO A 143 6.96 -5.29 -15.24
N VAL A 144 7.01 -4.18 -15.95
CA VAL A 144 5.81 -3.47 -16.41
C VAL A 144 4.96 -4.39 -17.30
N LYS A 145 3.64 -4.38 -17.11
CA LYS A 145 2.69 -5.26 -17.83
C LYS A 145 2.12 -4.64 -19.10
N LYS A 146 2.40 -3.37 -19.39
CA LYS A 146 1.93 -2.66 -20.59
C LYS A 146 2.73 -1.38 -20.84
N LEU A 147 2.75 -0.92 -22.08
CA LEU A 147 3.32 0.39 -22.44
C LEU A 147 2.70 1.52 -21.60
N GLY A 148 3.54 2.41 -21.07
CA GLY A 148 3.07 3.65 -20.45
C GLY A 148 4.17 4.48 -19.80
N LYS A 149 3.83 5.74 -19.47
CA LYS A 149 4.74 6.69 -18.83
C LYS A 149 4.78 6.44 -17.32
N HIS A 150 5.93 6.05 -16.80
CA HIS A 150 6.16 5.89 -15.37
C HIS A 150 6.27 7.25 -14.70
N GLN A 151 5.26 7.62 -13.91
CA GLN A 151 5.14 8.95 -13.31
C GLN A 151 5.04 8.93 -11.79
N GLY A 152 4.95 7.75 -11.19
CA GLY A 152 4.80 7.58 -9.75
C GLY A 152 4.63 6.13 -9.33
N PHE A 153 4.52 5.94 -8.02
CA PHE A 153 4.11 4.69 -7.41
C PHE A 153 2.73 4.86 -6.78
N CYS A 154 1.80 4.00 -7.16
CA CYS A 154 0.47 3.90 -6.58
C CYS A 154 0.51 2.89 -5.43
N ILE A 155 0.11 3.33 -4.24
CA ILE A 155 0.05 2.55 -3.00
C ILE A 155 -1.41 2.46 -2.57
N TRP A 156 -1.86 1.25 -2.28
CA TRP A 156 -3.19 0.95 -1.75
C TRP A 156 -3.09 -0.17 -0.72
N PHE A 157 -4.22 -0.52 -0.12
CA PHE A 157 -4.29 -1.59 0.84
C PHE A 157 -5.54 -2.45 0.69
N ASP A 158 -5.43 -3.68 1.21
CA ASP A 158 -6.54 -4.59 1.44
C ASP A 158 -6.63 -4.92 2.92
N CYS A 159 -7.85 -5.12 3.41
CA CYS A 159 -8.15 -5.61 4.75
C CYS A 159 -9.01 -6.86 4.65
N ARG A 160 -8.54 -7.96 5.21
CA ARG A 160 -9.22 -9.26 5.20
C ARG A 160 -9.87 -9.53 6.54
N PHE A 161 -11.09 -10.05 6.51
CA PHE A 161 -11.86 -10.39 7.70
C PHE A 161 -11.82 -11.90 7.96
N PRO A 162 -11.86 -12.34 9.25
CA PRO A 162 -11.95 -13.75 9.61
C PRO A 162 -13.09 -14.48 8.89
N ALA A 163 -12.82 -15.70 8.43
CA ALA A 163 -13.78 -16.63 7.83
C ALA A 163 -13.39 -18.09 8.11
N GLU A 164 -14.28 -19.04 7.83
CA GLU A 164 -14.00 -20.48 8.00
C GLU A 164 -12.91 -21.00 7.05
N SER A 165 -12.83 -20.43 5.85
CA SER A 165 -11.78 -20.69 4.87
C SER A 165 -11.17 -19.37 4.37
N TYR A 166 -9.96 -19.43 3.83
CA TYR A 166 -9.30 -18.23 3.31
C TYR A 166 -9.98 -17.72 2.04
N GLU A 167 -10.52 -18.62 1.22
CA GLU A 167 -11.24 -18.31 -0.02
C GLU A 167 -12.59 -17.62 0.23
N ASP A 168 -13.24 -17.93 1.35
CA ASP A 168 -14.53 -17.32 1.73
C ASP A 168 -14.37 -15.99 2.47
N SER A 169 -13.13 -15.59 2.79
CA SER A 169 -12.88 -14.36 3.53
C SER A 169 -13.32 -13.13 2.74
N ILE A 170 -14.03 -12.25 3.43
CA ILE A 170 -14.39 -10.94 2.90
C ILE A 170 -13.14 -10.07 2.87
N VAL A 171 -12.90 -9.39 1.75
CA VAL A 171 -11.79 -8.46 1.59
C VAL A 171 -12.34 -7.08 1.24
N LEU A 172 -12.01 -6.09 2.07
CA LEU A 172 -12.15 -4.68 1.74
C LEU A 172 -10.88 -4.25 1.01
N SER A 173 -10.99 -4.00 -0.30
CA SER A 173 -9.87 -3.52 -1.12
C SER A 173 -10.01 -2.05 -1.48
N THR A 174 -8.89 -1.33 -1.45
CA THR A 174 -8.74 0.03 -1.99
C THR A 174 -7.97 0.06 -3.30
N SER A 175 -7.77 -1.10 -3.94
CA SER A 175 -7.12 -1.21 -5.25
C SER A 175 -7.82 -0.34 -6.30
N PRO A 176 -7.06 0.26 -7.25
CA PRO A 176 -7.65 0.86 -8.44
C PRO A 176 -8.62 -0.05 -9.21
N ASN A 177 -8.41 -1.38 -9.15
CA ASN A 177 -9.25 -2.38 -9.82
C ASN A 177 -10.56 -2.70 -9.06
N SER A 178 -10.71 -2.18 -7.85
CA SER A 178 -11.89 -2.38 -7.00
C SER A 178 -12.79 -1.14 -7.00
N PRO A 179 -14.05 -1.25 -6.56
CA PRO A 179 -14.93 -0.10 -6.40
C PRO A 179 -14.26 1.01 -5.57
N ALA A 180 -14.38 2.26 -6.04
CA ALA A 180 -13.74 3.40 -5.41
C ALA A 180 -14.20 3.59 -3.96
N THR A 181 -13.23 3.82 -3.07
CA THR A 181 -13.46 4.11 -1.66
C THR A 181 -13.07 5.56 -1.34
N HIS A 182 -13.42 6.02 -0.13
CA HIS A 182 -13.05 7.37 0.30
C HIS A 182 -11.53 7.54 0.52
N TRP A 183 -10.80 6.45 0.79
CA TRP A 183 -9.34 6.44 0.91
C TRP A 183 -8.63 6.73 -0.42
N LYS A 184 -9.29 6.42 -1.55
CA LYS A 184 -8.67 6.43 -2.88
C LYS A 184 -7.36 5.63 -2.86
N GLN A 185 -6.32 6.10 -3.54
CA GLN A 185 -4.95 5.58 -3.45
C GLN A 185 -3.98 6.69 -3.05
N CYS A 186 -2.83 6.30 -2.52
CA CYS A 186 -1.72 7.18 -2.26
C CYS A 186 -0.72 7.09 -3.41
N VAL A 187 -0.34 8.23 -3.98
CA VAL A 187 0.62 8.31 -5.08
C VAL A 187 1.88 9.02 -4.60
N VAL A 188 3.02 8.36 -4.74
CA VAL A 188 4.32 9.04 -4.66
C VAL A 188 4.69 9.48 -6.07
N VAL A 189 4.54 10.79 -6.34
CA VAL A 189 4.80 11.38 -7.66
C VAL A 189 6.30 11.51 -7.89
N LEU A 190 6.79 11.00 -9.02
CA LEU A 190 8.18 11.17 -9.42
C LEU A 190 8.44 12.58 -9.96
N PRO A 191 9.64 13.15 -9.71
CA PRO A 191 10.08 14.37 -10.37
C PRO A 191 10.20 14.13 -11.89
N GLU A 192 10.09 15.19 -12.68
CA GLU A 192 10.08 15.09 -14.15
C GLU A 192 11.32 14.36 -14.70
N THR A 193 12.48 14.57 -14.08
CA THR A 193 13.75 13.93 -14.47
C THR A 193 13.80 12.43 -14.26
N ALA A 194 12.86 11.88 -13.49
CA ALA A 194 12.74 10.45 -13.22
C ALA A 194 11.55 9.81 -13.94
N CYS A 195 10.78 10.59 -14.70
CA CYS A 195 9.71 10.04 -15.53
C CYS A 195 10.28 9.45 -16.82
N GLU A 196 9.79 8.28 -17.21
CA GLU A 196 10.25 7.56 -18.40
C GLU A 196 9.09 6.82 -19.07
N ASP A 197 9.13 6.71 -20.40
CA ASP A 197 8.23 5.85 -21.15
C ASP A 197 8.75 4.42 -21.12
N LEU A 198 7.95 3.49 -20.59
CA LEU A 198 8.34 2.10 -20.40
C LEU A 198 7.58 1.20 -21.35
N GLU A 199 8.32 0.32 -22.02
CA GLU A 199 7.75 -0.78 -22.81
C GLU A 199 7.27 -1.93 -21.92
N GLU A 200 6.46 -2.82 -22.50
CA GLU A 200 6.05 -4.05 -21.83
C GLU A 200 7.28 -4.90 -21.45
N ASN A 201 7.24 -5.46 -20.24
CA ASN A 201 8.32 -6.20 -19.59
C ASN A 201 9.60 -5.39 -19.27
N ALA A 202 9.57 -4.06 -19.41
CA ALA A 202 10.64 -3.22 -18.86
C ALA A 202 10.70 -3.35 -17.33
N PRO A 203 11.88 -3.57 -16.72
CA PRO A 203 12.01 -3.69 -15.27
C PRO A 203 11.96 -2.32 -14.60
N VAL A 204 11.08 -2.17 -13.62
CA VAL A 204 11.13 -1.06 -12.65
C VAL A 204 11.71 -1.59 -11.37
N SER A 205 12.92 -1.14 -11.02
CA SER A 205 13.56 -1.48 -9.76
C SER A 205 13.48 -0.30 -8.81
N PHE A 206 13.03 -0.57 -7.59
CA PHE A 206 12.77 0.48 -6.62
C PHE A 206 12.87 -0.03 -5.20
N LYS A 207 13.04 0.90 -4.27
CA LYS A 207 12.93 0.69 -2.85
C LYS A 207 12.03 1.76 -2.24
N ILE A 208 11.06 1.32 -1.45
CA ILE A 208 10.17 2.20 -0.69
C ILE A 208 10.45 2.00 0.78
N SER A 209 10.59 3.10 1.51
CA SER A 209 10.59 3.05 2.97
C SER A 209 9.47 3.92 3.54
N MET A 210 8.78 3.38 4.53
CA MET A 210 7.79 4.08 5.36
C MET A 210 8.34 4.09 6.78
N LYS A 211 8.76 5.26 7.24
CA LYS A 211 9.31 5.43 8.59
C LYS A 211 8.36 6.27 9.41
N ARG A 212 8.00 5.79 10.60
CA ARG A 212 7.18 6.54 11.52
C ARG A 212 7.91 7.82 11.93
N ASN A 213 7.21 8.94 11.85
CA ASN A 213 7.82 10.23 12.12
C ASN A 213 8.06 10.40 13.64
N GLY A 214 9.28 10.81 14.00
CA GLY A 214 9.70 10.91 15.41
C GLY A 214 9.03 12.05 16.20
N GLU A 215 8.57 13.10 15.53
CA GLU A 215 7.86 14.22 16.17
C GLU A 215 6.35 13.95 16.28
N ASN A 216 5.80 13.22 15.30
CA ASN A 216 4.38 12.87 15.25
C ASN A 216 4.18 11.42 14.80
N SER A 217 3.94 10.54 15.77
CA SER A 217 3.72 9.10 15.54
C SER A 217 2.52 8.76 14.65
N ARG A 218 1.63 9.73 14.39
CA ARG A 218 0.50 9.60 13.46
C ARG A 218 0.87 9.82 12.00
N LYS A 219 2.14 10.13 11.71
CA LYS A 219 2.64 10.38 10.35
C LYS A 219 3.76 9.41 10.01
N TYR A 220 3.86 9.13 8.71
CA TYR A 220 4.95 8.37 8.13
C TYR A 220 5.64 9.22 7.08
N ASP A 221 6.97 9.18 7.11
CA ASP A 221 7.83 9.71 6.07
C ASP A 221 7.99 8.61 5.01
N LEU A 222 7.53 8.90 3.79
CA LEU A 222 7.63 8.00 2.64
C LEU A 222 8.83 8.43 1.79
N GLU A 223 9.72 7.49 1.52
CA GLU A 223 10.89 7.67 0.67
C GLU A 223 10.88 6.62 -0.44
N VAL A 224 11.08 7.05 -1.67
CA VAL A 224 11.20 6.17 -2.85
C VAL A 224 12.56 6.39 -3.48
N GLU A 225 13.30 5.31 -3.65
CA GLU A 225 14.59 5.25 -4.32
C GLU A 225 14.41 4.42 -5.59
N LEU A 226 14.73 5.00 -6.75
CA LEU A 226 14.82 4.26 -8.01
C LEU A 226 16.21 3.63 -8.10
N LEU A 227 16.25 2.32 -8.37
CA LEU A 227 17.48 1.54 -8.39
C LEU A 227 17.81 1.11 -9.81
N ASP A 228 19.08 0.79 -10.09
CA ASP A 228 19.46 0.19 -11.37
C ASP A 228 19.04 -1.29 -11.41
N PRO A 229 18.11 -1.70 -12.29
CA PRO A 229 17.68 -3.08 -12.40
C PRO A 229 18.83 -4.04 -12.81
N ASN A 230 19.94 -3.54 -13.35
CA ASN A 230 21.12 -4.35 -13.65
C ASN A 230 21.92 -4.70 -12.39
N GLU A 231 21.94 -3.82 -11.39
CA GLU A 231 22.76 -3.93 -10.18
C GLU A 231 22.06 -4.63 -9.02
N VAL A 232 20.74 -4.83 -9.09
CA VAL A 232 19.97 -5.53 -8.06
C VAL A 232 19.61 -6.97 -8.44
N GLU A 233 19.31 -7.77 -7.41
CA GLU A 233 18.69 -9.09 -7.56
C GLU A 233 17.22 -8.95 -8.00
N HIS A 234 16.79 -9.88 -8.83
CA HIS A 234 15.41 -9.94 -9.34
C HIS A 234 14.71 -11.15 -8.70
N PRO A 235 13.36 -11.11 -8.58
CA PRO A 235 12.57 -12.30 -8.30
C PRO A 235 12.92 -13.44 -9.25
N VAL A 236 12.82 -14.67 -8.76
CA VAL A 236 13.06 -15.86 -9.59
C VAL A 236 11.80 -16.72 -9.57
N PRO A 237 11.07 -16.86 -10.70
CA PRO A 237 11.36 -16.28 -12.02
C PRO A 237 10.96 -14.80 -12.13
N CYS A 238 11.77 -14.00 -12.83
CA CYS A 238 11.41 -12.65 -13.27
C CYS A 238 10.97 -12.67 -14.73
N GLU A 239 9.94 -11.89 -15.04
CA GLU A 239 9.37 -11.79 -16.39
C GLU A 239 9.88 -10.57 -17.18
N CYS A 240 10.86 -9.84 -16.67
CA CYS A 240 11.40 -8.67 -17.37
C CYS A 240 12.22 -9.06 -18.61
N HIS A 241 12.43 -8.10 -19.49
CA HIS A 241 13.17 -8.29 -20.74
C HIS A 241 14.70 -8.35 -20.58
N LEU A 242 15.25 -8.27 -19.35
CA LEU A 242 16.70 -8.33 -19.16
C LEU A 242 17.21 -9.74 -19.51
N THR A 243 18.34 -9.78 -20.24
CA THR A 243 18.94 -11.04 -20.70
C THR A 243 19.20 -12.01 -19.56
N LYS A 244 19.64 -11.52 -18.39
CA LYS A 244 19.85 -12.36 -17.19
C LYS A 244 18.57 -13.11 -16.78
N CYS A 245 17.42 -12.44 -16.80
CA CYS A 245 16.14 -13.02 -16.38
C CYS A 245 15.58 -13.98 -17.44
N ILE A 246 15.71 -13.65 -18.72
CA ILE A 246 15.31 -14.54 -19.82
C ILE A 246 16.07 -15.88 -19.75
N LEU A 247 17.39 -15.83 -19.53
CA LEU A 247 18.22 -17.04 -19.42
C LEU A 247 17.87 -17.87 -18.17
N ILE A 248 17.67 -17.23 -17.01
CA ILE A 248 17.26 -17.93 -15.79
C ILE A 248 15.90 -18.60 -15.97
N LYS A 249 14.91 -17.90 -16.54
CA LYS A 249 13.58 -18.45 -16.81
C LYS A 249 13.64 -19.66 -17.74
N ALA A 250 14.41 -19.56 -18.84
CA ALA A 250 14.61 -20.68 -19.76
C ALA A 250 15.30 -21.88 -19.06
N HIS A 251 16.28 -21.63 -18.20
CA HIS A 251 16.95 -22.68 -17.43
C HIS A 251 16.01 -23.41 -16.47
N LEU A 252 15.19 -22.67 -15.72
CA LEU A 252 14.18 -23.26 -14.81
C LEU A 252 13.19 -24.15 -15.57
N GLN A 253 12.71 -23.69 -16.74
CA GLN A 253 11.83 -24.48 -17.60
C GLN A 253 12.47 -25.79 -18.08
N THR A 254 13.79 -25.81 -18.31
CA THR A 254 14.51 -27.05 -18.66
C THR A 254 14.70 -27.99 -17.47
N MET A 255 14.77 -27.47 -16.25
CA MET A 255 14.86 -28.28 -15.03
C MET A 255 13.54 -28.94 -14.67
N ASP A 256 12.42 -28.22 -14.80
CA ASP A 256 11.07 -28.74 -14.49
C ASP A 256 10.61 -29.83 -15.48
N THR A 257 11.28 -29.94 -16.64
CA THR A 257 10.99 -30.94 -17.67
C THR A 257 11.90 -32.17 -17.64
N SER A 258 12.82 -32.24 -16.66
CA SER A 258 13.80 -33.33 -16.44
C SER A 258 13.40 -34.23 -15.28
#